data_AF-A0A1C3JKL8-F1
#
_entry.id   AF-A0A1C3JKL8-F1
#
_cell.length_a   1.000
_cell.length_b   1.000
_cell.length_c   1.000
_cell.angle_alpha   90.00
_cell.angle_beta   90.00
_cell.angle_gamma   90.00
#
_symmetry.space_group_name_H-M   'P 1'
#
loop_
_entity.id
_entity.type
_entity.pdbx_description
1 polymer ?
#
loop_
_entity_poly.entity_id
_entity_poly.type
_entity_poly.pdbx_seq_one_letter_code
_entity_poly.pdbx_strand_id
1 'polypeptide(L)'
;MYTFVADKLDVAYLSAIPENHQLQECDVPEEEMELREIVEVWYESAFLPAFNLQKIDIENKAELTVVQMHVFSNDTSTLAFLLKNRVYRAALNRMLGIWTFIDRILSSKLFI
;
A
#
# COMPACT_ATOMS: atom_id res chain seq x y z
N MET A 1 -12.59 20.35 -4.85
CA MET A 1 -13.31 19.74 -3.71
C MET A 1 -13.38 18.26 -4.03
N TYR A 2 -12.94 17.38 -3.14
CA TYR A 2 -12.92 15.94 -3.43
C TYR A 2 -14.26 15.30 -3.06
N THR A 3 -14.60 14.18 -3.70
CA THR A 3 -15.85 13.47 -3.44
C THR A 3 -15.95 12.95 -2.01
N PHE A 4 -14.87 12.34 -1.50
CA PHE A 4 -14.86 11.66 -0.21
C PHE A 4 -14.03 12.36 0.88
N VAL A 5 -13.42 13.49 0.56
CA VAL A 5 -12.47 14.20 1.44
C VAL A 5 -12.68 15.71 1.31
N ALA A 6 -12.76 16.45 2.43
CA ALA A 6 -12.94 17.91 2.37
C ALA A 6 -11.60 18.62 2.13
N ASP A 7 -10.57 18.23 2.88
CA ASP A 7 -9.21 18.76 2.79
C ASP A 7 -8.17 17.62 2.72
N LYS A 8 -7.08 17.85 1.98
CA LYS A 8 -6.03 16.84 1.82
C LYS A 8 -5.36 16.41 3.13
N LEU A 9 -5.42 17.25 4.16
CA LEU A 9 -4.92 16.99 5.51
C LEU A 9 -5.91 16.23 6.40
N ASP A 10 -7.15 16.01 5.96
CA ASP A 10 -8.14 15.24 6.72
C ASP A 10 -7.68 13.80 6.89
N VAL A 11 -7.73 13.26 8.10
CA VAL A 11 -7.25 11.91 8.40
C VAL A 11 -8.33 10.82 8.28
N ALA A 12 -9.55 11.21 7.90
CA ALA A 12 -10.69 10.33 7.69
C ALA A 12 -11.48 10.76 6.44
N TYR A 13 -12.22 9.83 5.84
CA TYR A 13 -13.19 10.16 4.80
C TYR A 13 -14.42 10.84 5.39
N LEU A 14 -15.08 11.69 4.60
CA LEU A 14 -16.35 12.32 4.94
C LEU A 14 -17.52 11.33 4.96
N SER A 15 -17.41 10.27 4.17
CA SER A 15 -18.43 9.23 4.01
C SER A 15 -17.76 7.90 3.67
N ALA A 16 -18.51 6.82 3.84
CA ALA A 16 -18.06 5.51 3.37
C ALA A 16 -17.92 5.54 1.85
N ILE A 17 -16.79 5.01 1.35
CA ILE A 17 -16.61 4.75 -0.08
C ILE A 17 -17.50 3.54 -0.43
N PRO A 18 -18.37 3.63 -1.45
CA PRO A 18 -19.23 2.51 -1.83
C PRO A 18 -18.44 1.23 -2.14
N GLU A 19 -18.98 0.08 -1.75
CA GLU A 19 -18.40 -1.22 -2.09
C GLU A 19 -18.26 -1.35 -3.62
N ASN A 20 -17.04 -1.65 -4.09
CA ASN A 20 -16.63 -1.73 -5.50
C ASN A 20 -16.42 -0.40 -6.24
N HIS A 21 -16.50 0.75 -5.56
CA HIS A 21 -16.12 2.02 -6.20
C HIS A 21 -14.62 2.03 -6.53
N GLN A 22 -14.31 2.22 -7.81
CA GLN A 22 -12.93 2.49 -8.25
C GLN A 22 -12.69 3.98 -8.11
N LEU A 23 -11.69 4.35 -7.31
CA LEU A 23 -11.33 5.75 -7.12
C LEU A 23 -10.86 6.36 -8.44
N GLN A 24 -11.41 7.51 -8.76
CA GLN A 24 -11.06 8.32 -9.93
C GLN A 24 -10.40 9.64 -9.49
N GLU A 25 -9.89 10.38 -10.47
CA GLU A 25 -9.46 11.75 -10.25
C GLU A 25 -10.56 12.57 -9.56
N CYS A 26 -10.18 13.39 -8.59
CA CYS A 26 -11.07 14.19 -7.74
C CYS A 26 -11.90 13.42 -6.70
N ASP A 27 -11.84 12.08 -6.61
CA ASP A 27 -12.51 11.37 -5.51
C ASP A 27 -11.81 11.57 -4.16
N VAL A 28 -10.48 11.55 -4.21
CA VAL A 28 -9.56 11.73 -3.09
C VAL A 28 -8.38 12.61 -3.55
N PRO A 29 -7.56 13.15 -2.62
CA PRO A 29 -6.32 13.82 -2.97
C PRO A 29 -5.39 12.93 -3.81
N GLU A 30 -4.67 13.53 -4.76
CA GLU A 30 -3.71 12.84 -5.64
C GLU A 30 -2.65 12.07 -4.85
N GLU A 31 -2.18 12.63 -3.73
CA GLU A 31 -1.20 11.97 -2.87
C GLU A 31 -1.72 10.64 -2.28
N GLU A 32 -3.03 10.45 -2.18
CA GLU A 32 -3.61 9.16 -1.80
C GLU A 32 -3.62 8.15 -2.95
N MET A 33 -3.90 8.60 -4.17
CA MET A 33 -3.82 7.75 -5.36
C MET A 33 -2.39 7.24 -5.56
N GLU A 34 -1.41 8.15 -5.51
CA GLU A 34 0.00 7.80 -5.58
C GLU A 34 0.41 6.86 -4.44
N LEU A 35 0.00 7.15 -3.20
CA LEU A 35 0.37 6.30 -2.06
C LEU A 35 -0.20 4.89 -2.16
N ARG A 36 -1.42 4.73 -2.70
CA ARG A 36 -2.03 3.41 -2.96
C ARG A 36 -1.19 2.60 -3.93
N GLU A 37 -0.79 3.19 -5.04
CA GLU A 37 0.07 2.55 -6.05
C GLU A 37 1.43 2.15 -5.46
N ILE A 38 2.06 3.06 -4.71
CA ILE A 38 3.37 2.80 -4.11
C ILE A 38 3.30 1.70 -3.04
N VAL A 39 2.25 1.68 -2.22
CA VAL A 39 2.03 0.61 -1.23
C VAL A 39 1.76 -0.74 -1.91
N GLU A 40 1.01 -0.76 -3.01
CA GLU A 40 0.79 -1.96 -3.80
C GLU A 40 2.11 -2.51 -4.37
N VAL A 41 2.90 -1.67 -5.02
CA VAL A 41 4.21 -2.06 -5.56
C VAL A 41 5.15 -2.55 -4.45
N TRP A 42 5.22 -1.85 -3.32
CA TRP A 42 6.00 -2.28 -2.15
C TRP A 42 5.53 -3.64 -1.62
N TYR A 43 4.21 -3.86 -1.55
CA TYR A 43 3.66 -5.13 -1.09
C TYR A 43 4.06 -6.27 -2.03
N GLU A 44 3.88 -6.09 -3.34
CA GLU A 44 4.11 -7.15 -4.34
C GLU A 44 5.60 -7.42 -4.60
N SER A 45 6.42 -6.38 -4.65
CA SER A 45 7.83 -6.48 -5.08
C SER A 45 8.80 -6.62 -3.92
N ALA A 46 8.44 -6.09 -2.75
CA ALA A 46 9.35 -6.01 -1.61
C ALA A 46 8.91 -6.95 -0.47
N PHE A 47 7.71 -6.75 0.07
CA PHE A 47 7.22 -7.48 1.24
C PHE A 47 6.90 -8.94 0.94
N LEU A 48 6.06 -9.21 -0.06
CA LEU A 48 5.58 -10.57 -0.35
C LEU A 48 6.73 -11.53 -0.72
N PRO A 49 7.72 -11.16 -1.55
CA PRO A 49 8.84 -12.04 -1.87
C PRO A 49 9.74 -12.26 -0.65
N ALA A 50 10.02 -11.22 0.15
CA ALA A 50 10.79 -11.35 1.39
C ALA A 50 10.12 -12.31 2.39
N PHE A 51 8.79 -12.19 2.53
CA PHE A 51 7.99 -13.04 3.40
C PHE A 51 7.91 -14.49 2.91
N ASN A 52 7.72 -14.70 1.60
CA ASN A 52 7.64 -16.04 1.02
C ASN A 52 8.99 -16.76 1.07
N LEU A 53 10.09 -16.03 0.84
CA LEU A 53 11.43 -16.60 0.89
C LEU A 53 11.78 -17.19 2.26
N GLN A 54 11.23 -16.62 3.35
CA GLN A 54 11.39 -17.19 4.69
C GLN A 54 10.78 -18.59 4.81
N LYS A 55 9.70 -18.88 4.07
CA LYS A 55 8.90 -20.09 4.17
C LYS A 55 9.32 -21.23 3.25
N ILE A 56 9.97 -20.92 2.13
CA ILE A 56 10.43 -21.92 1.16
C ILE A 56 11.85 -22.38 1.46
N ASP A 57 12.19 -23.61 1.08
CA ASP A 57 13.54 -24.15 1.17
C ASP A 57 14.10 -24.35 -0.24
N ILE A 58 15.20 -23.66 -0.55
CA ILE A 58 15.85 -23.62 -1.87
C ILE A 58 17.36 -23.48 -1.69
N GLU A 59 18.12 -24.06 -2.61
CA GLU A 59 19.60 -24.14 -2.54
C GLU A 59 20.27 -22.76 -2.35
N ASN A 60 19.81 -21.74 -3.07
CA ASN A 60 20.40 -20.39 -3.06
C ASN A 60 19.69 -19.42 -2.09
N LYS A 61 18.96 -19.92 -1.09
CA LYS A 61 18.12 -19.10 -0.20
C LYS A 61 18.89 -17.98 0.48
N ALA A 62 20.11 -18.25 0.96
CA ALA A 62 20.90 -17.27 1.70
C ALA A 62 21.26 -16.05 0.84
N GLU A 63 21.72 -16.27 -0.39
CA GLU A 63 22.06 -15.21 -1.33
C GLU A 63 20.83 -14.40 -1.75
N LEU A 64 19.74 -15.10 -2.12
CA LEU A 64 18.47 -14.47 -2.48
C LEU A 64 17.89 -13.64 -1.32
N THR A 65 18.10 -14.08 -0.08
CA THR A 65 17.63 -13.34 1.11
C THR A 65 18.38 -12.02 1.23
N VAL A 66 19.69 -12.00 1.01
CA VAL A 66 20.46 -10.74 1.05
C VAL A 66 19.96 -9.76 0.00
N VAL A 67 19.77 -10.21 -1.24
CA VAL A 67 19.25 -9.38 -2.34
C VAL A 67 17.85 -8.86 -2.00
N GLN A 68 16.94 -9.75 -1.58
CA GLN A 68 15.57 -9.36 -1.29
C GLN A 68 15.46 -8.43 -0.08
N MET A 69 16.31 -8.60 0.94
CA MET A 69 16.34 -7.69 2.09
C MET A 69 16.85 -6.30 1.71
N HIS A 70 17.75 -6.20 0.72
CA HIS A 70 18.16 -4.91 0.18
C HIS A 70 17.01 -4.18 -0.51
N VAL A 71 16.27 -4.88 -1.39
CA VAL A 71 15.06 -4.35 -2.04
C VAL A 71 14.03 -3.92 -1.00
N PHE A 72 13.75 -4.79 -0.02
CA PHE A 72 12.82 -4.50 1.08
C PHE A 72 13.21 -3.24 1.84
N SER A 73 14.49 -3.11 2.21
CA SER A 73 14.98 -1.93 2.93
C SER A 73 14.87 -0.66 2.09
N ASN A 74 15.19 -0.72 0.81
CA ASN A 74 15.17 0.44 -0.08
C ASN A 74 13.73 0.94 -0.27
N ASP A 75 12.81 0.06 -0.63
CA ASP A 75 11.42 0.44 -0.94
C ASP A 75 10.67 0.88 0.32
N THR A 76 10.95 0.23 1.47
CA THR A 76 10.45 0.69 2.77
C THR A 76 10.98 2.08 3.11
N SER A 77 12.22 2.40 2.74
CA SER A 77 12.80 3.74 2.96
C SER A 77 12.12 4.79 2.09
N THR A 78 11.75 4.45 0.85
CA THR A 78 10.96 5.30 -0.04
C THR A 78 9.60 5.62 0.56
N LEU A 79 8.87 4.61 1.05
CA LEU A 79 7.61 4.83 1.77
C LEU A 79 7.82 5.73 3.00
N ALA A 80 8.83 5.44 3.82
CA ALA A 80 9.13 6.23 5.00
C ALA A 80 9.48 7.70 4.66
N PHE A 81 10.12 7.94 3.52
CA PHE A 81 10.40 9.28 3.02
C PHE A 81 9.12 10.04 2.65
N LEU A 82 8.20 9.43 1.90
CA LEU A 82 6.91 10.04 1.54
C LEU A 82 6.10 10.40 2.78
N LEU A 83 6.10 9.51 3.78
CA LEU A 83 5.41 9.72 5.05
C LEU A 83 6.03 10.84 5.91
N LYS A 84 7.13 11.48 5.50
CA LYS A 84 7.58 12.75 6.12
C LYS A 84 6.69 13.93 5.74
N ASN A 85 5.97 13.86 4.61
CA ASN A 85 4.99 14.84 4.21
C ASN A 85 3.64 14.59 4.92
N ARG A 86 3.03 15.66 5.45
CA ARG A 86 1.76 15.61 6.21
C ARG A 86 0.59 15.11 5.38
N VAL A 87 0.57 15.41 4.08
CA VAL A 87 -0.53 15.00 3.19
C VAL A 87 -0.51 13.50 2.96
N TYR A 88 0.66 12.92 2.67
CA TYR A 88 0.81 11.46 2.57
C TYR A 88 0.52 10.74 3.88
N ARG A 89 0.83 11.34 5.05
CA ARG A 89 0.41 10.76 6.34
C ARG A 89 -1.10 10.78 6.52
N ALA A 90 -1.76 11.87 6.14
CA ALA A 90 -3.22 11.97 6.18
C ALA A 90 -3.85 10.92 5.25
N ALA A 91 -3.31 10.77 4.03
CA ALA A 91 -3.70 9.73 3.09
C ALA A 91 -3.54 8.32 3.67
N LEU A 92 -2.38 8.01 4.26
CA LEU A 92 -2.16 6.71 4.91
C LEU A 92 -3.20 6.46 6.02
N ASN A 93 -3.48 7.45 6.86
CA ASN A 93 -4.46 7.30 7.93
C ASN A 93 -5.87 7.02 7.39
N ARG A 94 -6.27 7.69 6.30
CA ARG A 94 -7.55 7.40 5.63
C ARG A 94 -7.58 5.98 5.10
N MET A 95 -6.54 5.57 4.36
CA MET A 95 -6.42 4.21 3.83
C MET A 95 -6.51 3.15 4.93
N LEU A 96 -5.80 3.34 6.04
CA LEU A 96 -5.83 2.44 7.19
C LEU A 96 -7.19 2.45 7.90
N GLY A 97 -7.88 3.59 7.94
CA GLY A 97 -9.19 3.74 8.56
C GLY A 97 -10.31 2.95 7.87
N ILE A 98 -10.15 2.65 6.58
CA ILE A 98 -11.07 1.78 5.82
C ILE A 98 -10.49 0.39 5.55
N TRP A 99 -9.27 0.11 6.04
CA TRP A 99 -8.62 -1.17 5.83
C TRP A 99 -9.28 -2.23 6.70
N THR A 100 -10.40 -2.79 6.22
CA THR A 100 -10.93 -4.05 6.72
C THR A 100 -10.04 -5.17 6.20
N PHE A 101 -9.32 -5.83 7.11
CA PHE A 101 -8.18 -6.71 6.84
C PHE A 101 -8.45 -7.96 5.95
N ILE A 102 -9.65 -8.16 5.39
CA ILE A 102 -10.06 -9.37 4.65
C ILE A 102 -11.09 -8.90 3.61
N ASP A 103 -10.75 -8.61 2.35
CA ASP A 103 -11.24 -9.44 1.24
C ASP A 103 -10.54 -9.22 -0.12
N ARG A 104 -9.67 -8.19 -0.25
CA ARG A 104 -9.08 -7.85 -1.56
C ARG A 104 -7.81 -8.60 -1.93
N ILE A 105 -7.02 -9.03 -0.95
CA ILE A 105 -5.75 -9.74 -1.20
C ILE A 105 -5.99 -11.23 -1.53
N LEU A 106 -7.11 -11.81 -1.09
CA LEU A 106 -7.45 -13.22 -1.37
C LEU A 106 -8.31 -13.39 -2.64
N SER A 107 -9.07 -12.38 -3.06
CA SER A 107 -10.00 -12.52 -4.19
C SER A 107 -9.34 -12.45 -5.57
N SER A 108 -8.13 -11.90 -5.70
CA SER A 108 -7.44 -11.75 -7.01
C SER A 108 -6.29 -12.75 -7.25
N LYS A 109 -5.92 -13.58 -6.27
CA LYS A 109 -4.83 -14.57 -6.41
C LYS A 109 -5.25 -16.03 -6.18
N LEU A 110 -6.55 -16.33 -6.18
CA LEU A 110 -7.09 -17.70 -6.07
C LEU A 110 -7.60 -18.30 -7.40
N PHE A 111 -7.38 -17.61 -8.53
CA PHE A 111 -7.55 -18.17 -9.87
C PHE A 111 -6.29 -17.90 -10.68
N ILE A 112 -5.31 -18.79 -10.55
CA ILE A 112 -4.41 -19.37 -11.57
C ILE A 112 -3.39 -20.25 -10.83
#